data_AF-A0A8T5KMC5-F1
#
_entry.id   AF-A0A8T5KMC5-F1
#
_cell.length_a   1.000
_cell.length_b   1.000
_cell.length_c   1.000
_cell.angle_alpha   90.00
_cell.angle_beta   90.00
_cell.angle_gamma   90.00
#
_symmetry.space_group_name_H-M   'P 1'
#
loop_
_entity.id
_entity.type
_entity.pdbx_description
1 polymer ?
#
loop_
_entity_poly.entity_id
_entity_poly.type
_entity_poly.pdbx_seq_one_letter_code
_entity_poly.pdbx_strand_id
1 'polypeptide(L)'
;DGDGYGDNWADSAWNDSRMSDWTGVFIIGALQADYCPDIAGNSTADGYFGCIDADGNGVADLFEQNQTDDTDDSNDTNQANSTLDSDNDGVPDLEDNCPYTIPDRIVDANGCEIEESDDDDSNTILDGLLSGDNGAVTTTVGIGAILLALLALLQTNAVAAILPDTFRWVQVLRKNSKLTKEERNELTYLQSLVQAYHSNPEELAEELVNLKGDLTARFTNNQIKKETREKLLILIEELQSSTPNELYQIAHNDAYFGLSEVINTGERTKLLDEKLAMSGTEDEQNQPAASPSTLGQLDDKGTYWLEWPEGSGSWYYRYSPEQEWNQFEN
;
A
#
# COMPACT_ATOMS: atom_id res chain seq x y z
N ASP A 1 -24.74 27.65 14.98
CA ASP A 1 -24.57 28.72 16.02
C ASP A 1 -23.71 29.96 15.63
N GLY A 2 -23.27 30.08 14.37
CA GLY A 2 -22.55 31.27 13.88
C GLY A 2 -21.02 31.13 13.85
N ASP A 3 -20.52 29.93 14.04
CA ASP A 3 -19.11 29.55 13.91
C ASP A 3 -18.63 29.38 12.45
N GLY A 4 -19.56 29.28 11.50
CA GLY A 4 -19.27 29.13 10.08
C GLY A 4 -19.37 27.69 9.56
N TYR A 5 -19.69 26.74 10.43
CA TYR A 5 -20.06 25.37 10.05
C TYR A 5 -21.58 25.25 9.95
N GLY A 6 -22.01 24.34 9.07
CA GLY A 6 -23.43 24.12 8.84
C GLY A 6 -23.92 22.93 9.66
N ASP A 7 -25.05 23.08 10.35
CA ASP A 7 -25.75 21.98 11.02
C ASP A 7 -26.30 20.92 10.04
N ASN A 8 -25.85 20.91 8.78
CA ASN A 8 -26.30 20.03 7.73
C ASN A 8 -25.54 18.70 7.73
N TRP A 9 -26.12 17.68 7.11
CA TRP A 9 -25.43 16.39 6.88
C TRP A 9 -25.71 15.87 5.48
N ALA A 10 -24.79 15.06 4.95
CA ALA A 10 -24.86 14.49 3.60
C ALA A 10 -25.04 12.98 3.57
N ASP A 11 -24.84 12.29 4.70
CA ASP A 11 -25.06 10.85 4.79
C ASP A 11 -26.57 10.55 4.83
N SER A 12 -27.09 10.00 3.74
CA SER A 12 -28.51 9.67 3.62
C SER A 12 -28.93 8.54 4.55
N ALA A 13 -28.00 7.70 5.03
CA ALA A 13 -28.30 6.65 5.99
C ALA A 13 -28.73 7.20 7.36
N TRP A 14 -28.37 8.45 7.68
CA TRP A 14 -28.72 9.08 8.94
C TRP A 14 -30.16 9.61 8.95
N ASN A 15 -30.80 9.74 7.78
CA ASN A 15 -32.18 10.24 7.70
C ASN A 15 -33.19 9.34 8.42
N ASP A 16 -32.94 8.03 8.44
CA ASP A 16 -33.83 7.06 9.08
C ASP A 16 -33.61 6.97 10.59
N SER A 17 -32.42 7.33 11.10
CA SER A 17 -32.06 7.27 12.52
C SER A 17 -32.16 8.62 13.24
N ARG A 18 -32.23 9.74 12.51
CA ARG A 18 -32.35 11.07 13.09
C ARG A 18 -33.72 11.32 13.70
N MET A 19 -33.74 11.90 14.90
CA MET A 19 -34.96 12.37 15.54
C MET A 19 -35.36 13.73 14.98
N SER A 20 -36.67 13.97 14.86
CA SER A 20 -37.22 15.24 14.32
C SER A 20 -36.85 16.48 15.16
N ASP A 21 -36.38 16.29 16.40
CA ASP A 21 -36.03 17.37 17.33
C ASP A 21 -34.54 17.75 17.25
N TRP A 22 -33.73 17.07 16.44
CA TRP A 22 -32.30 17.36 16.31
C TRP A 22 -32.05 18.53 15.36
N THR A 23 -31.20 19.47 15.77
CA THR A 23 -30.79 20.64 14.98
C THR A 23 -30.18 20.21 13.65
N GLY A 24 -30.56 20.86 12.54
CA GLY A 24 -29.97 20.62 11.22
C GLY A 24 -30.94 20.27 10.09
N VAL A 25 -30.40 20.22 8.86
CA VAL A 25 -31.13 19.77 7.66
C VAL A 25 -30.27 18.88 6.75
N PHE A 26 -30.88 17.86 6.14
CA PHE A 26 -30.20 17.04 5.14
C PHE A 26 -29.93 17.86 3.87
N ILE A 27 -28.67 17.92 3.45
CA ILE A 27 -28.25 18.56 2.20
C ILE A 27 -27.31 17.61 1.46
N ILE A 28 -27.71 17.24 0.24
CA ILE A 28 -26.92 16.37 -0.64
C ILE A 28 -25.58 17.06 -0.95
N GLY A 29 -24.47 16.37 -0.66
CA GLY A 29 -23.12 16.87 -0.92
C GLY A 29 -22.63 17.93 0.07
N ALA A 30 -23.26 18.06 1.24
CA ALA A 30 -22.72 18.85 2.34
C ALA A 30 -21.34 18.31 2.77
N LEU A 31 -20.38 19.22 2.91
CA LEU A 31 -19.04 18.96 3.42
C LEU A 31 -18.85 19.81 4.68
N GLN A 32 -18.09 19.32 5.65
CA GLN A 32 -17.81 20.02 6.91
C GLN A 32 -19.08 20.33 7.73
N ALA A 33 -19.89 19.29 7.92
CA ALA A 33 -21.01 19.33 8.85
C ALA A 33 -20.53 19.70 10.26
N ASP A 34 -21.26 20.59 10.92
CA ASP A 34 -21.03 20.95 12.31
C ASP A 34 -21.36 19.75 13.21
N TYR A 35 -20.36 19.30 13.95
CA TYR A 35 -20.47 18.22 14.90
C TYR A 35 -21.08 18.68 16.24
N CYS A 36 -21.00 19.98 16.54
CA CYS A 36 -21.55 20.61 17.74
C CYS A 36 -22.61 21.69 17.41
N PRO A 37 -23.76 21.38 16.77
CA PRO A 37 -24.70 22.35 16.17
C PRO A 37 -25.26 23.47 17.07
N ASP A 38 -25.20 23.25 18.38
CA ASP A 38 -25.77 24.15 19.38
C ASP A 38 -24.71 25.02 20.08
N ILE A 39 -23.42 24.80 19.81
CA ILE A 39 -22.28 25.43 20.50
C ILE A 39 -21.19 25.83 19.51
N ALA A 40 -21.00 27.15 19.36
CA ALA A 40 -20.01 27.66 18.42
C ALA A 40 -18.59 27.19 18.75
N GLY A 41 -17.92 26.62 17.75
CA GLY A 41 -16.58 26.07 17.88
C GLY A 41 -15.66 26.38 16.70
N ASN A 42 -14.39 25.97 16.82
CA ASN A 42 -13.32 26.28 15.87
C ASN A 42 -12.51 25.04 15.47
N SER A 43 -12.88 23.85 15.94
CA SER A 43 -12.22 22.61 15.58
C SER A 43 -12.31 22.35 14.06
N THR A 44 -11.25 21.76 13.51
CA THR A 44 -11.05 21.57 12.06
C THR A 44 -10.55 20.17 11.66
N ALA A 45 -10.15 19.34 12.62
CA ALA A 45 -9.53 18.05 12.39
C ALA A 45 -10.54 16.87 12.45
N ASP A 46 -10.15 15.76 11.83
CA ASP A 46 -10.79 14.43 11.97
C ASP A 46 -12.29 14.35 11.67
N GLY A 47 -12.83 15.32 10.92
CA GLY A 47 -14.26 15.37 10.59
C GLY A 47 -15.15 15.93 11.70
N TYR A 48 -14.56 16.38 12.83
CA TYR A 48 -15.26 16.99 13.95
C TYR A 48 -15.18 18.51 13.86
N PHE A 49 -15.90 19.09 12.90
CA PHE A 49 -15.92 20.54 12.69
C PHE A 49 -16.89 21.23 13.66
N GLY A 50 -16.62 22.49 14.04
CA GLY A 50 -17.58 23.32 14.80
C GLY A 50 -17.68 23.07 16.30
N CYS A 51 -16.77 22.28 16.88
CA CYS A 51 -16.68 22.09 18.33
C CYS A 51 -15.59 22.97 18.96
N ILE A 52 -15.67 23.19 20.27
CA ILE A 52 -14.69 24.00 21.03
C ILE A 52 -13.31 23.32 20.94
N ASP A 53 -12.30 24.09 20.51
CA ASP A 53 -10.88 23.75 20.46
C ASP A 53 -10.12 24.91 21.14
N ALA A 54 -9.81 24.72 22.43
CA ALA A 54 -9.31 25.77 23.30
C ALA A 54 -7.81 26.05 23.11
N ASP A 55 -7.03 25.03 22.72
CA ASP A 55 -5.59 25.15 22.52
C ASP A 55 -5.23 25.52 21.07
N GLY A 56 -6.18 25.39 20.14
CA GLY A 56 -6.06 25.75 18.74
C GLY A 56 -5.26 24.74 17.92
N ASN A 57 -5.15 23.50 18.38
CA ASN A 57 -4.41 22.45 17.68
C ASN A 57 -5.22 21.82 16.52
N GLY A 58 -6.50 22.18 16.39
CA GLY A 58 -7.43 21.73 15.37
C GLY A 58 -8.36 20.59 15.81
N VAL A 59 -8.05 19.88 16.89
CA VAL A 59 -8.85 18.81 17.49
C VAL A 59 -9.79 19.42 18.53
N ALA A 60 -11.04 18.95 18.59
CA ALA A 60 -11.95 19.46 19.60
C ALA A 60 -11.62 18.91 20.99
N ASP A 61 -11.72 19.74 22.04
CA ASP A 61 -11.45 19.38 23.44
C ASP A 61 -12.18 18.11 23.88
N LEU A 62 -13.38 17.87 23.33
CA LEU A 62 -14.21 16.70 23.61
C LEU A 62 -13.51 15.36 23.25
N PHE A 63 -12.58 15.41 22.29
CA PHE A 63 -11.86 14.25 21.78
C PHE A 63 -10.41 14.19 22.26
N GLU A 64 -9.98 15.16 23.07
CA GLU A 64 -8.67 15.16 23.70
C GLU A 64 -8.67 14.27 24.94
N GLN A 65 -8.20 13.03 24.78
CA GLN A 65 -7.96 12.15 25.93
C GLN A 65 -6.61 12.50 26.55
N ASN A 66 -6.63 13.29 27.64
CA ASN A 66 -5.52 13.50 28.57
C ASN A 66 -4.14 13.66 27.91
N GLN A 67 -4.01 14.62 26.99
CA GLN A 67 -2.73 15.33 26.86
C GLN A 67 -2.79 16.47 27.87
N THR A 68 -2.34 16.22 29.10
CA THR A 68 -1.97 17.33 29.97
C THR A 68 -0.72 17.96 29.35
N ASP A 69 -0.96 19.06 28.64
CA ASP A 69 -0.14 20.26 28.58
C ASP A 69 1.34 20.05 28.90
N ASP A 70 2.14 20.01 27.85
CA ASP A 70 3.59 20.24 27.87
C ASP A 70 3.93 21.73 28.15
N THR A 71 3.13 22.41 28.97
CA THR A 71 3.44 23.76 29.45
C THR A 71 3.12 23.94 30.93
N ASP A 72 4.20 24.02 31.68
CA ASP A 72 4.41 24.85 32.87
C ASP A 72 4.68 24.13 34.21
N ASP A 73 5.67 24.72 34.84
CA ASP A 73 6.36 24.45 36.08
C ASP A 73 5.43 24.10 37.26
N SER A 74 5.73 22.96 37.91
CA SER A 74 5.84 22.75 39.37
C SER A 74 5.08 21.55 39.94
N ASN A 75 5.88 20.56 40.33
CA ASN A 75 5.75 19.81 41.60
C ASN A 75 4.42 19.09 41.90
N ASP A 76 4.33 17.81 41.53
CA ASP A 76 3.90 16.80 42.51
C ASP A 76 4.54 15.42 42.25
N THR A 77 4.96 14.84 43.36
CA THR A 77 5.81 13.67 43.54
C THR A 77 5.06 12.34 43.35
N ASN A 78 5.81 11.35 42.84
CA ASN A 78 5.57 9.88 42.88
C ASN A 78 4.94 9.20 41.66
N GLN A 79 5.52 9.38 40.46
CA GLN A 79 5.42 8.35 39.42
C GLN A 79 6.65 8.34 38.48
N ALA A 80 7.84 8.19 39.04
CA ALA A 80 9.02 7.80 38.29
C ALA A 80 9.28 6.32 38.59
N ASN A 81 9.12 5.44 37.59
CA ASN A 81 10.07 4.33 37.44
C ASN A 81 10.01 3.54 36.13
N SER A 82 9.10 3.79 35.17
CA SER A 82 9.02 2.95 33.96
C SER A 82 9.77 3.48 32.72
N THR A 83 10.47 4.62 32.83
CA THR A 83 11.12 5.28 31.68
C THR A 83 12.56 5.72 31.95
N LEU A 84 13.15 5.31 33.08
CA LEU A 84 14.56 5.57 33.36
C LEU A 84 15.39 4.46 32.69
N ASP A 85 16.30 4.83 31.80
CA ASP A 85 17.23 3.96 31.08
C ASP A 85 18.63 4.57 31.31
N SER A 86 19.39 3.97 32.24
CA SER A 86 20.59 4.55 32.84
C SER A 86 21.84 4.41 31.97
N ASP A 87 21.92 3.37 31.14
CA ASP A 87 23.02 3.14 30.20
C ASP A 87 22.64 3.41 28.73
N ASN A 88 21.36 3.74 28.51
CA ASN A 88 20.82 4.30 27.28
C ASN A 88 20.88 3.31 26.10
N ASP A 89 20.72 2.02 26.40
CA ASP A 89 20.75 0.90 25.45
C ASP A 89 19.36 0.60 24.82
N GLY A 90 18.32 1.30 25.28
CA GLY A 90 16.95 1.17 24.80
C GLY A 90 16.06 0.28 25.65
N VAL A 91 16.54 -0.25 26.78
CA VAL A 91 15.78 -1.03 27.75
C VAL A 91 15.67 -0.25 29.08
N PRO A 92 14.46 -0.03 29.64
CA PRO A 92 14.33 0.66 30.92
C PRO A 92 15.00 -0.10 32.08
N ASP A 93 15.56 0.60 33.05
CA ASP A 93 16.26 0.07 34.24
C ASP A 93 15.47 -0.99 35.04
N LEU A 94 14.14 -0.96 34.95
CA LEU A 94 13.26 -1.96 35.59
C LEU A 94 13.26 -3.32 34.88
N GLU A 95 13.50 -3.30 33.58
CA GLU A 95 13.43 -4.44 32.65
C GLU A 95 14.84 -4.85 32.16
N ASP A 96 15.84 -4.04 32.48
CA ASP A 96 17.24 -4.26 32.15
C ASP A 96 17.95 -5.15 33.19
N ASN A 97 18.42 -6.31 32.73
CA ASN A 97 19.19 -7.27 33.51
C ASN A 97 20.72 -7.00 33.45
N CYS A 98 21.16 -6.05 32.62
CA CYS A 98 22.53 -5.72 32.28
C CYS A 98 22.79 -4.19 32.33
N PRO A 99 22.75 -3.56 33.53
CA PRO A 99 22.72 -2.09 33.74
C PRO A 99 23.99 -1.29 33.41
N TYR A 100 24.91 -1.88 32.64
CA TYR A 100 26.17 -1.28 32.21
C TYR A 100 26.53 -1.71 30.79
N THR A 101 25.55 -1.76 29.90
CA THR A 101 25.81 -2.08 28.51
C THR A 101 26.54 -0.93 27.82
N ILE A 102 27.51 -1.27 26.98
CA ILE A 102 28.33 -0.28 26.27
C ILE A 102 27.42 0.41 25.23
N PRO A 103 27.38 1.75 25.19
CA PRO A 103 26.63 2.48 24.17
C PRO A 103 27.00 2.04 22.75
N ASP A 104 26.01 1.97 21.85
CA ASP A 104 26.11 1.51 20.45
C ASP A 104 26.28 -0.01 20.24
N ARG A 105 26.00 -0.85 21.24
CA ARG A 105 25.90 -2.31 21.08
C ARG A 105 24.46 -2.77 20.87
N ILE A 106 24.28 -3.86 20.13
CA ILE A 106 22.98 -4.51 19.96
C ILE A 106 22.70 -5.34 21.21
N VAL A 107 21.62 -5.00 21.90
CA VAL A 107 21.16 -5.69 23.10
C VAL A 107 19.93 -6.53 22.82
N ASP A 108 19.73 -7.58 23.60
CA ASP A 108 18.50 -8.37 23.60
C ASP A 108 17.37 -7.66 24.36
N ALA A 109 16.21 -8.31 24.44
CA ALA A 109 15.04 -7.75 25.14
C ALA A 109 15.23 -7.57 26.67
N ASN A 110 16.39 -7.96 27.21
CA ASN A 110 16.74 -7.82 28.62
C ASN A 110 17.89 -6.82 28.84
N GLY A 111 18.28 -6.04 27.82
CA GLY A 111 19.39 -5.08 27.90
C GLY A 111 20.78 -5.73 27.84
N CYS A 112 20.88 -7.03 27.50
CA CYS A 112 22.18 -7.71 27.49
C CYS A 112 22.79 -7.80 26.08
N GLU A 113 24.09 -7.53 25.96
CA GLU A 113 24.85 -7.58 24.71
C GLU A 113 24.73 -8.97 24.04
N ILE A 114 24.30 -8.98 22.78
CA ILE A 114 24.29 -10.19 21.96
C ILE A 114 25.67 -10.32 21.31
N GLU A 115 26.41 -11.37 21.64
CA GLU A 115 27.61 -11.74 20.89
C GLU A 115 27.18 -12.22 19.50
N GLU A 116 27.50 -11.46 18.46
CA GLU A 116 27.46 -11.92 17.08
C GLU A 116 28.51 -13.04 16.92
N SER A 117 28.11 -14.28 17.15
CA SER A 117 28.82 -15.41 16.56
C SER A 117 28.52 -15.39 15.06
N ASP A 118 29.53 -15.08 14.27
CA ASP A 118 29.58 -15.20 12.80
C ASP A 118 29.32 -16.65 12.34
N ASP A 119 28.09 -17.15 12.52
CA ASP A 119 27.60 -18.34 11.83
C ASP A 119 26.78 -17.88 10.61
N ASP A 120 27.56 -17.43 9.63
CA ASP A 120 27.18 -17.09 8.27
C ASP A 120 26.79 -18.38 7.52
N ASP A 121 25.53 -18.83 7.65
CA ASP A 121 25.11 -20.08 7.01
C ASP A 121 23.63 -20.11 6.58
N SER A 122 23.27 -19.27 5.61
CA SER A 122 22.24 -19.63 4.63
C SER A 122 22.37 -18.89 3.30
N ASN A 123 23.51 -19.07 2.62
CA ASN A 123 23.62 -18.90 1.16
C ASN A 123 24.16 -20.17 0.48
N THR A 124 23.89 -21.34 1.06
CA THR A 124 24.37 -22.65 0.58
C THR A 124 23.65 -23.20 -0.65
N ILE A 125 22.69 -22.47 -1.25
CA ILE A 125 22.04 -22.85 -2.51
C ILE A 125 22.78 -22.28 -3.74
N LEU A 126 23.53 -21.18 -3.60
CA LEU A 126 24.15 -20.48 -4.74
C LEU A 126 25.67 -20.71 -4.87
N ASP A 127 26.37 -21.03 -3.78
CA ASP A 127 27.82 -21.23 -3.80
C ASP A 127 28.26 -22.61 -4.36
N GLY A 128 27.33 -23.58 -4.41
CA GLY A 128 27.57 -24.86 -5.11
C GLY A 128 27.44 -24.78 -6.64
N LEU A 129 26.84 -23.69 -7.17
CA LEU A 129 26.56 -23.56 -8.60
C LEU A 129 27.69 -22.84 -9.37
N LEU A 130 28.57 -22.14 -8.66
CA LEU A 130 29.62 -21.30 -9.27
C LEU A 130 31.05 -21.72 -8.94
N SER A 131 31.24 -22.79 -8.14
CA SER A 131 32.56 -23.28 -7.74
C SER A 131 32.76 -24.76 -8.10
N GLY A 132 33.44 -25.00 -9.21
CA GLY A 132 33.90 -26.32 -9.66
C GLY A 132 34.63 -26.18 -10.99
N ASP A 133 35.86 -25.66 -10.99
CA ASP A 133 37.12 -26.40 -10.83
C ASP A 133 37.36 -27.47 -11.91
N ASN A 134 38.54 -27.38 -12.51
CA ASN A 134 38.91 -27.98 -13.79
C ASN A 134 39.18 -29.47 -13.65
N GLY A 135 38.20 -30.31 -14.01
CA GLY A 135 38.39 -31.75 -13.84
C GLY A 135 37.51 -32.71 -14.63
N ALA A 136 36.81 -32.31 -15.69
CA ALA A 136 36.28 -33.25 -16.70
C ALA A 136 35.65 -32.50 -17.90
N VAL A 137 36.43 -32.29 -18.96
CA VAL A 137 35.83 -32.10 -20.28
C VAL A 137 35.45 -33.49 -20.80
N THR A 138 34.18 -33.87 -20.71
CA THR A 138 33.49 -34.61 -21.79
C THR A 138 31.98 -34.48 -21.64
N THR A 139 31.36 -33.90 -22.68
CA THR A 139 29.97 -34.13 -23.11
C THR A 139 28.86 -33.80 -22.12
N THR A 140 28.40 -32.55 -22.13
CA THR A 140 26.99 -32.17 -22.34
C THR A 140 26.96 -30.68 -22.64
N VAL A 141 27.07 -30.31 -23.93
CA VAL A 141 26.66 -28.97 -24.38
C VAL A 141 25.13 -29.01 -24.43
N GLY A 142 24.51 -28.94 -23.25
CA GLY A 142 23.08 -29.03 -23.06
C GLY A 142 22.52 -27.66 -22.72
N ILE A 143 21.82 -27.07 -23.68
CA ILE A 143 20.82 -26.00 -23.52
C ILE A 143 21.37 -24.63 -23.09
N GLY A 144 22.25 -24.53 -22.08
CA GLY A 144 22.77 -23.27 -21.55
C GLY A 144 23.62 -22.48 -22.55
N ALA A 145 24.53 -23.16 -23.27
CA ALA A 145 25.34 -22.53 -24.31
C ALA A 145 24.52 -22.12 -25.54
N ILE A 146 23.43 -22.84 -25.82
CA ILE A 146 22.51 -22.54 -26.92
C ILE A 146 21.68 -21.30 -26.57
N LEU A 147 21.20 -21.19 -25.33
CA LEU A 147 20.48 -20.01 -24.83
C LEU A 147 21.39 -18.79 -24.74
N LEU A 148 22.61 -18.92 -24.24
CA LEU A 148 23.57 -17.80 -24.20
C LEU A 148 24.00 -17.34 -25.60
N ALA A 149 24.14 -18.26 -26.56
CA ALA A 149 24.41 -17.91 -27.95
C ALA A 149 23.20 -17.23 -28.63
N LEU A 150 21.97 -17.68 -28.34
CA LEU A 150 20.73 -17.06 -28.82
C LEU A 150 20.54 -15.64 -28.24
N LEU A 151 20.78 -15.47 -26.94
CA LEU A 151 20.72 -14.16 -26.27
C LEU A 151 21.84 -13.21 -26.73
N ALA A 152 23.04 -13.73 -27.01
CA ALA A 152 24.14 -12.93 -27.54
C ALA A 152 23.92 -12.50 -29.01
N LEU A 153 23.27 -13.33 -29.84
CA LEU A 153 22.89 -12.99 -31.22
C LEU A 153 21.75 -11.95 -31.28
N LEU A 154 20.93 -11.84 -30.23
CA LEU A 154 19.87 -10.84 -30.12
C LEU A 154 20.36 -9.44 -29.71
N GLN A 155 21.66 -9.28 -29.36
CA GLN A 155 22.22 -7.98 -28.95
C GLN A 155 22.71 -7.09 -30.09
N THR A 156 22.49 -7.47 -31.35
CA THR A 156 22.73 -6.55 -32.47
C THR A 156 21.47 -6.37 -33.28
N ASN A 157 20.77 -5.26 -33.02
CA ASN A 157 19.67 -4.71 -33.80
C ASN A 157 18.38 -5.57 -33.84
N ALA A 158 17.57 -5.59 -32.76
CA ALA A 158 16.09 -5.61 -32.82
C ALA A 158 15.38 -5.88 -31.46
N VAL A 159 15.82 -5.30 -30.34
CA VAL A 159 15.06 -5.40 -29.05
C VAL A 159 14.75 -4.01 -28.46
N ALA A 160 14.55 -3.02 -29.33
CA ALA A 160 14.03 -1.71 -28.94
C ALA A 160 12.63 -1.42 -29.52
N ALA A 161 12.04 -2.35 -30.28
CA ALA A 161 10.78 -2.15 -31.00
C ALA A 161 9.67 -3.16 -30.66
N ILE A 162 9.90 -4.07 -29.71
CA ILE A 162 8.88 -5.05 -29.26
C ILE A 162 8.95 -5.14 -27.73
N LEU A 163 8.82 -3.99 -27.07
CA LEU A 163 8.23 -3.96 -25.74
C LEU A 163 6.78 -3.51 -25.95
N PRO A 164 5.78 -4.21 -25.40
CA PRO A 164 4.45 -3.64 -25.32
C PRO A 164 4.54 -2.28 -24.62
N ASP A 165 3.68 -1.32 -24.97
CA ASP A 165 3.68 0.03 -24.38
C ASP A 165 3.59 0.03 -22.83
N THR A 166 3.24 -1.11 -22.24
CA THR A 166 3.22 -1.34 -20.79
C THR A 166 4.60 -1.41 -20.13
N PHE A 167 5.71 -1.51 -20.88
CA PHE A 167 7.05 -1.73 -20.32
C PHE A 167 8.12 -0.66 -20.66
N ARG A 168 7.75 0.47 -21.28
CA ARG A 168 8.72 1.55 -21.63
C ARG A 168 9.26 2.37 -20.44
N TRP A 169 8.79 2.15 -19.21
CA TRP A 169 9.22 2.88 -18.02
C TRP A 169 10.20 2.10 -17.13
N VAL A 170 10.56 0.85 -17.50
CA VAL A 170 11.31 -0.09 -16.63
C VAL A 170 12.84 0.11 -16.67
N GLN A 171 13.34 1.34 -16.70
CA GLN A 171 14.76 1.59 -16.45
C GLN A 171 15.00 2.72 -15.48
N VAL A 172 14.53 2.51 -14.25
CA VAL A 172 14.96 3.30 -13.12
C VAL A 172 15.01 2.41 -11.86
N LEU A 173 16.12 1.69 -11.70
CA LEU A 173 16.53 1.21 -10.37
C LEU A 173 16.89 2.43 -9.54
N ARG A 174 15.98 2.88 -8.68
CA ARG A 174 16.24 3.94 -7.71
C ARG A 174 15.72 3.50 -6.35
N LYS A 175 16.65 3.46 -5.39
CA LYS A 175 16.38 3.21 -3.98
C LYS A 175 16.14 4.56 -3.33
N ASN A 176 14.99 4.75 -2.69
CA ASN A 176 14.79 5.57 -1.48
C ASN A 176 13.34 5.47 -0.96
N SER A 177 12.80 4.26 -0.73
CA SER A 177 11.60 4.17 0.12
C SER A 177 12.01 4.40 1.57
N LYS A 178 11.45 5.43 2.21
CA LYS A 178 11.62 5.72 3.65
C LYS A 178 10.82 4.75 4.52
N LEU A 179 10.60 3.51 4.06
CA LEU A 179 9.90 2.48 4.79
C LEU A 179 10.85 1.82 5.79
N THR A 180 10.41 1.72 7.03
CA THR A 180 11.02 0.85 8.03
C THR A 180 10.97 -0.62 7.58
N LYS A 181 11.79 -1.48 8.20
CA LYS A 181 11.79 -2.92 7.88
C LYS A 181 10.44 -3.57 8.16
N GLU A 182 9.81 -3.17 9.26
CA GLU A 182 8.45 -3.60 9.64
C GLU A 182 7.43 -3.22 8.57
N GLU A 183 7.35 -1.93 8.20
CA GLU A 183 6.39 -1.48 7.18
C GLU A 183 6.58 -2.17 5.84
N ARG A 184 7.84 -2.33 5.40
CA ARG A 184 8.14 -3.03 4.14
C ARG A 184 7.61 -4.47 4.17
N ASN A 185 7.80 -5.17 5.29
CA ASN A 185 7.36 -6.55 5.42
C ASN A 185 5.84 -6.65 5.41
N GLU A 186 5.13 -5.80 6.16
CA GLU A 186 3.67 -5.82 6.21
C GLU A 186 3.03 -5.39 4.87
N LEU A 187 3.59 -4.38 4.21
CA LEU A 187 3.12 -3.93 2.90
C LEU A 187 3.38 -4.98 1.81
N THR A 188 4.50 -5.70 1.89
CA THR A 188 4.82 -6.82 0.99
C THR A 188 3.86 -7.99 1.24
N TYR A 189 3.51 -8.26 2.50
CA TYR A 189 2.50 -9.26 2.84
C TYR A 189 1.12 -8.88 2.30
N LEU A 190 0.71 -7.62 2.44
CA LEU A 190 -0.55 -7.14 1.87
C LEU A 190 -0.56 -7.26 0.34
N GLN A 191 0.53 -6.89 -0.32
CA GLN A 191 0.67 -7.07 -1.78
C GLN A 191 0.56 -8.54 -2.18
N SER A 192 1.23 -9.45 -1.49
CA SER A 192 1.18 -10.89 -1.82
C SER A 192 -0.21 -11.47 -1.60
N LEU A 193 -0.96 -10.99 -0.61
CA LEU A 193 -2.36 -11.34 -0.39
C LEU A 193 -3.24 -10.90 -1.57
N VAL A 194 -3.08 -9.66 -2.02
CA VAL A 194 -3.81 -9.16 -3.21
C VAL A 194 -3.40 -9.95 -4.46
N GLN A 195 -2.12 -10.25 -4.66
CA GLN A 195 -1.65 -11.08 -5.78
C GLN A 195 -2.28 -12.46 -5.77
N ALA A 196 -2.39 -13.10 -4.61
CA ALA A 196 -2.98 -14.43 -4.48
C ALA A 196 -4.48 -14.45 -4.80
N TYR A 197 -5.23 -13.42 -4.37
CA TYR A 197 -6.69 -13.44 -4.39
C TYR A 197 -7.36 -12.40 -5.31
N HIS A 198 -6.62 -11.58 -6.06
CA HIS A 198 -7.22 -10.57 -6.97
C HIS A 198 -8.18 -11.19 -8.01
N SER A 199 -7.98 -12.46 -8.37
CA SER A 199 -8.86 -13.20 -9.29
C SER A 199 -10.16 -13.67 -8.64
N ASN A 200 -10.24 -13.69 -7.31
CA ASN A 200 -11.42 -14.06 -6.52
C ASN A 200 -11.75 -12.99 -5.46
N PRO A 201 -12.47 -11.91 -5.81
CA PRO A 201 -12.71 -10.76 -4.93
C PRO A 201 -13.46 -11.10 -3.64
N GLU A 202 -14.33 -12.11 -3.64
CA GLU A 202 -15.06 -12.53 -2.44
C GLU A 202 -14.10 -13.12 -1.38
N GLU A 203 -13.18 -13.98 -1.81
CA GLU A 203 -12.17 -14.59 -0.93
C GLU A 203 -11.12 -13.55 -0.49
N LEU A 204 -10.73 -12.63 -1.39
CA LEU A 204 -9.88 -11.50 -1.00
C LEU A 204 -10.53 -10.65 0.09
N ALA A 205 -11.83 -10.37 0.00
CA ALA A 205 -12.54 -9.58 1.00
C ALA A 205 -12.54 -10.27 2.38
N GLU A 206 -12.72 -11.59 2.42
CA GLU A 206 -12.63 -12.39 3.66
C GLU A 206 -11.21 -12.33 4.26
N GLU A 207 -10.19 -12.53 3.43
CA GLU A 207 -8.79 -12.47 3.87
C GLU A 207 -8.39 -11.08 4.37
N LEU A 208 -8.89 -10.00 3.76
CA LEU A 208 -8.67 -8.63 4.21
C LEU A 208 -9.34 -8.35 5.57
N VAL A 209 -10.52 -8.93 5.82
CA VAL A 209 -11.18 -8.87 7.14
C VAL A 209 -10.37 -9.63 8.20
N ASN A 210 -9.86 -10.82 7.86
CA ASN A 210 -9.00 -11.61 8.74
C ASN A 210 -7.71 -10.85 9.07
N LEU A 211 -7.08 -10.23 8.07
CA LEU A 211 -5.90 -9.40 8.25
C LEU A 211 -6.18 -8.18 9.15
N LYS A 212 -7.32 -7.50 9.00
CA LYS A 212 -7.72 -6.40 9.89
C LYS A 212 -7.83 -6.85 11.35
N GLY A 213 -8.33 -8.07 11.57
CA GLY A 213 -8.36 -8.73 12.88
C GLY A 213 -6.96 -9.00 13.43
N ASP A 214 -6.08 -9.64 12.64
CA ASP A 214 -4.70 -9.94 13.02
C ASP A 214 -3.90 -8.68 13.35
N LEU A 215 -3.97 -7.65 12.50
CA LEU A 215 -3.30 -6.36 12.75
C LEU A 215 -3.77 -5.71 14.04
N THR A 216 -5.06 -5.82 14.36
CA THR A 216 -5.61 -5.28 15.61
C THR A 216 -5.10 -6.08 16.81
N ALA A 217 -5.03 -7.42 16.72
CA ALA A 217 -4.49 -8.26 17.77
C ALA A 217 -2.98 -8.01 18.00
N ARG A 218 -2.19 -7.95 16.92
CA ARG A 218 -0.76 -7.63 16.95
C ARG A 218 -0.51 -6.24 17.53
N PHE A 219 -1.36 -5.26 17.23
CA PHE A 219 -1.28 -3.92 17.80
C PHE A 219 -1.55 -3.93 19.30
N THR A 220 -2.62 -4.60 19.75
CA THR A 220 -2.91 -4.73 21.20
C THR A 220 -1.81 -5.47 21.98
N ASN A 221 -0.99 -6.26 21.29
CA ASN A 221 0.14 -7.00 21.86
C ASN A 221 1.50 -6.31 21.63
N ASN A 222 1.54 -5.04 21.20
CA ASN A 222 2.76 -4.29 20.91
C ASN A 222 3.70 -4.95 19.88
N GLN A 223 3.15 -5.77 18.96
CA GLN A 223 3.90 -6.47 17.91
C GLN A 223 3.93 -5.70 16.57
N ILE A 224 3.18 -4.59 16.49
CA ILE A 224 3.15 -3.70 15.32
C ILE A 224 2.98 -2.25 15.80
N LYS A 225 3.66 -1.32 15.14
CA LYS A 225 3.55 0.12 15.42
C LYS A 225 2.22 0.70 14.97
N LYS A 226 1.75 1.73 15.67
CA LYS A 226 0.53 2.49 15.33
C LYS A 226 0.56 2.97 13.87
N GLU A 227 1.66 3.60 13.46
CA GLU A 227 1.83 4.14 12.11
C GLU A 227 1.71 3.08 11.02
N THR A 228 2.30 1.89 11.24
CA THR A 228 2.24 0.78 10.29
C THR A 228 0.82 0.22 10.19
N ARG A 229 0.13 0.05 11.32
CA ARG A 229 -1.28 -0.38 11.35
C ARG A 229 -2.17 0.59 10.58
N GLU A 230 -2.05 1.89 10.82
CA GLU A 230 -2.89 2.90 10.17
C GLU A 230 -2.70 2.90 8.65
N LYS A 231 -1.45 2.82 8.17
CA LYS A 231 -1.15 2.70 6.73
C LYS A 231 -1.81 1.47 6.11
N LEU A 232 -1.71 0.31 6.76
CA LEU A 232 -2.31 -0.92 6.27
C LEU A 232 -3.83 -0.85 6.27
N LEU A 233 -4.44 -0.27 7.30
CA LEU A 233 -5.91 -0.16 7.38
C LEU A 233 -6.48 0.72 6.26
N ILE A 234 -5.81 1.83 5.93
CA ILE A 234 -6.21 2.69 4.80
C ILE A 234 -6.17 1.89 3.49
N LEU A 235 -5.08 1.16 3.23
CA LEU A 235 -4.95 0.35 2.02
C LEU A 235 -5.97 -0.80 1.98
N ILE A 236 -6.23 -1.45 3.12
CA ILE A 236 -7.25 -2.50 3.23
C ILE A 236 -8.63 -1.96 2.87
N GLU A 237 -9.01 -0.78 3.35
CA GLU A 237 -10.30 -0.15 3.05
C GLU A 237 -10.41 0.22 1.56
N GLU A 238 -9.34 0.73 0.96
CA GLU A 238 -9.29 1.03 -0.47
C GLU A 238 -9.43 -0.25 -1.32
N LEU A 239 -8.72 -1.32 -0.95
CA LEU A 239 -8.80 -2.64 -1.61
C LEU A 239 -10.21 -3.24 -1.49
N GLN A 240 -10.88 -3.11 -0.35
CA GLN A 240 -12.26 -3.58 -0.16
C GLN A 240 -13.27 -2.83 -1.03
N SER A 241 -12.98 -1.57 -1.38
CA SER A 241 -13.81 -0.74 -2.25
C SER A 241 -13.47 -0.85 -3.73
N SER A 242 -12.39 -1.56 -4.09
CA SER A 242 -11.87 -1.64 -5.45
C SER A 242 -12.67 -2.61 -6.34
N THR A 243 -12.78 -2.28 -7.61
CA THR A 243 -13.35 -3.17 -8.63
C THR A 243 -12.41 -4.35 -8.95
N PRO A 244 -12.92 -5.47 -9.49
CA PRO A 244 -12.08 -6.63 -9.83
C PRO A 244 -10.90 -6.31 -10.77
N ASN A 245 -11.08 -5.39 -11.71
CA ASN A 245 -10.00 -4.99 -12.61
C ASN A 245 -9.00 -4.05 -11.95
N GLU A 246 -9.44 -3.16 -11.06
CA GLU A 246 -8.51 -2.37 -10.24
C GLU A 246 -7.66 -3.29 -9.37
N LEU A 247 -8.25 -4.31 -8.74
CA LEU A 247 -7.51 -5.31 -7.96
C LEU A 247 -6.43 -6.02 -8.79
N TYR A 248 -6.71 -6.37 -10.05
CA TYR A 248 -5.73 -6.95 -10.96
C TYR A 248 -4.54 -5.99 -11.23
N GLN A 249 -4.84 -4.71 -11.48
CA GLN A 249 -3.80 -3.70 -11.69
C GLN A 249 -3.00 -3.44 -10.42
N ILE A 250 -3.67 -3.38 -9.27
CA ILE A 250 -3.07 -3.14 -7.96
C ILE A 250 -2.13 -4.28 -7.57
N ALA A 251 -2.54 -5.54 -7.77
CA ALA A 251 -1.76 -6.73 -7.42
C ALA A 251 -0.30 -6.66 -7.92
N HIS A 252 -0.10 -6.13 -9.12
CA HIS A 252 1.21 -6.08 -9.78
C HIS A 252 1.86 -4.69 -9.73
N ASN A 253 1.36 -3.80 -8.86
CA ASN A 253 1.82 -2.43 -8.76
C ASN A 253 2.50 -2.15 -7.42
N ASP A 254 3.82 -2.32 -7.39
CA ASP A 254 4.65 -2.02 -6.21
C ASP A 254 4.52 -0.56 -5.74
N ALA A 255 4.22 0.39 -6.65
CA ALA A 255 4.06 1.80 -6.30
C ALA A 255 2.80 2.07 -5.49
N TYR A 256 1.73 1.30 -5.73
CA TYR A 256 0.49 1.39 -4.97
C TYR A 256 0.74 1.09 -3.48
N PHE A 257 1.52 0.05 -3.19
CA PHE A 257 1.89 -0.34 -1.81
C PHE A 257 3.06 0.48 -1.25
N GLY A 258 3.58 1.48 -1.97
CA GLY A 258 4.76 2.24 -1.56
C GLY A 258 6.06 1.41 -1.51
N LEU A 259 6.05 0.19 -2.07
CA LEU A 259 7.19 -0.72 -2.14
C LEU A 259 8.19 -0.32 -3.23
N SER A 260 7.74 0.46 -4.23
CA SER A 260 8.59 1.15 -5.19
C SER A 260 8.64 2.67 -4.95
N GLU A 261 9.64 3.34 -5.51
CA GLU A 261 9.87 4.77 -5.28
C GLU A 261 8.74 5.62 -5.85
N VAL A 262 8.22 6.53 -5.02
CA VAL A 262 7.18 7.48 -5.42
C VAL A 262 7.85 8.67 -6.12
N ILE A 263 7.61 8.83 -7.43
CA ILE A 263 8.10 9.99 -8.17
C ILE A 263 7.48 11.27 -7.62
N ASN A 264 8.32 12.28 -7.38
CA ASN A 264 7.84 13.58 -6.96
C ASN A 264 7.03 14.25 -8.09
N THR A 265 6.22 15.26 -7.75
CA THR A 265 5.36 15.94 -8.73
C THR A 265 6.16 16.50 -9.91
N GLY A 266 7.37 17.04 -9.68
CA GLY A 266 8.21 17.60 -10.73
C GLY A 266 8.74 16.55 -11.71
N GLU A 267 9.11 15.37 -11.23
CA GLU A 267 9.52 14.23 -12.06
C GLU A 267 8.33 13.65 -12.82
N ARG A 268 7.16 13.56 -12.19
CA ARG A 268 5.92 13.12 -12.83
C ARG A 268 5.53 14.02 -14.00
N THR A 269 5.62 15.34 -13.82
CA THR A 269 5.36 16.30 -14.90
C THR A 269 6.35 16.14 -16.05
N LYS A 270 7.64 15.94 -15.76
CA LYS A 270 8.65 15.73 -16.81
C LYS A 270 8.40 14.45 -17.63
N LEU A 271 8.04 13.35 -16.97
CA LEU A 271 7.69 12.10 -17.66
C LEU A 271 6.42 12.25 -18.49
N LEU A 272 5.45 13.02 -18.00
CA LEU A 272 4.23 13.34 -18.75
C LEU A 272 4.55 14.17 -20.00
N ASP A 273 5.36 15.22 -19.87
CA ASP A 273 5.78 16.06 -21.00
C ASP A 273 6.55 15.25 -22.05
N GLU A 274 7.42 14.34 -21.60
CA GLU A 274 8.14 13.41 -22.49
C GLU A 274 7.17 12.49 -23.23
N LYS A 275 6.19 11.91 -22.54
CA LYS A 275 5.16 11.06 -23.14
C LYS A 275 4.30 11.84 -24.15
N LEU A 276 3.91 13.07 -23.83
CA LEU A 276 3.15 13.94 -24.72
C LEU A 276 3.97 14.32 -25.97
N ALA A 277 5.27 14.56 -25.82
CA ALA A 277 6.16 14.83 -26.94
C ALA A 277 6.37 13.61 -27.85
N MET A 278 6.28 12.39 -27.31
CA MET A 278 6.40 11.14 -28.06
C MET A 278 5.08 10.64 -28.67
N SER A 279 3.93 11.04 -28.12
CA SER A 279 2.60 10.69 -28.64
C SER A 279 2.24 11.46 -29.92
N GLY A 280 3.06 12.43 -30.32
CA GLY A 280 2.85 13.23 -31.53
C GLY A 280 3.44 12.58 -32.77
N THR A 281 2.92 11.43 -33.20
CA THR A 281 2.84 10.93 -34.58
C THR A 281 2.56 9.42 -34.57
N GLU A 282 1.30 9.00 -34.65
CA GLU A 282 0.98 7.67 -35.15
C GLU A 282 -0.05 7.80 -36.28
N ASP A 283 0.47 7.75 -37.51
CA ASP A 283 -0.30 7.63 -38.73
C ASP A 283 -1.06 6.30 -38.73
N GLU A 284 -2.37 6.38 -38.99
CA GLU A 284 -3.21 5.26 -39.39
C GLU A 284 -2.63 4.58 -40.63
N GLN A 285 -2.02 3.39 -40.51
CA GLN A 285 -2.03 2.32 -41.53
C GLN A 285 -1.09 1.16 -41.16
N ASN A 286 -1.63 0.10 -40.55
CA ASN A 286 -1.48 -1.31 -40.97
C ASN A 286 -1.91 -2.27 -39.84
N GLN A 287 -3.03 -2.95 -40.02
CA GLN A 287 -3.36 -4.16 -39.27
C GLN A 287 -2.92 -5.40 -40.07
N PRO A 288 -2.06 -6.27 -39.52
CA PRO A 288 -2.00 -7.68 -39.92
C PRO A 288 -2.97 -8.52 -39.08
N ALA A 289 -3.38 -9.63 -39.69
CA ALA A 289 -4.45 -10.54 -39.30
C ALA A 289 -4.48 -11.01 -37.83
N ALA A 290 -5.72 -11.13 -37.33
CA ALA A 290 -6.09 -11.55 -35.99
C ALA A 290 -5.46 -12.90 -35.56
N SER A 291 -4.74 -12.84 -34.44
CA SER A 291 -4.47 -13.95 -33.53
C SER A 291 -5.56 -13.95 -32.43
N PRO A 292 -5.82 -15.05 -31.70
CA PRO A 292 -7.08 -15.29 -30.98
C PRO A 292 -7.19 -14.56 -29.63
N SER A 293 -6.93 -13.26 -29.60
CA SER A 293 -6.87 -12.48 -28.35
C SER A 293 -7.18 -11.02 -28.61
N THR A 294 -8.31 -10.72 -29.27
CA THR A 294 -8.81 -9.34 -29.28
C THR A 294 -9.22 -9.01 -27.84
N LEU A 295 -8.41 -8.19 -27.16
CA LEU A 295 -8.74 -7.63 -25.86
C LEU A 295 -10.09 -6.90 -26.03
N GLY A 296 -11.12 -7.32 -25.29
CA GLY A 296 -12.47 -6.73 -25.40
C GLY A 296 -12.51 -5.24 -25.06
N GLN A 297 -13.67 -4.62 -25.24
CA GLN A 297 -13.89 -3.23 -24.83
C GLN A 297 -13.97 -3.14 -23.30
N LEU A 298 -13.27 -2.18 -22.70
CA LEU A 298 -13.30 -1.94 -21.26
C LEU A 298 -14.41 -0.95 -20.94
N ASP A 299 -15.30 -1.28 -20.00
CA ASP A 299 -16.33 -0.37 -19.50
C ASP A 299 -15.81 0.55 -18.37
N ASP A 300 -16.69 1.43 -17.88
CA ASP A 300 -16.44 2.34 -16.75
C ASP A 300 -16.24 1.63 -15.40
N LYS A 301 -16.52 0.31 -15.35
CA LYS A 301 -16.34 -0.55 -14.17
C LYS A 301 -15.13 -1.49 -14.32
N GLY A 302 -14.31 -1.29 -15.35
CA GLY A 302 -13.12 -2.09 -15.61
C GLY A 302 -13.40 -3.52 -16.11
N THR A 303 -14.61 -3.83 -16.58
CA THR A 303 -14.92 -5.15 -17.12
C THR A 303 -14.63 -5.18 -18.62
N TYR A 304 -13.92 -6.22 -19.08
CA TYR A 304 -13.76 -6.46 -20.52
C TYR A 304 -15.01 -7.11 -21.08
N TRP A 305 -15.56 -6.53 -22.14
CA TRP A 305 -16.71 -7.03 -22.87
C TRP A 305 -16.36 -7.41 -24.30
N LEU A 306 -16.90 -8.54 -24.77
CA LEU A 306 -16.74 -9.00 -26.14
C LEU A 306 -18.04 -9.63 -26.63
N GLU A 307 -18.56 -9.14 -27.75
CA GLU A 307 -19.61 -9.84 -28.49
C GLU A 307 -18.97 -10.89 -29.41
N TRP A 308 -19.34 -12.17 -29.24
CA TRP A 308 -18.78 -13.23 -30.08
C TRP A 308 -19.79 -14.33 -30.44
N PRO A 309 -19.92 -14.67 -31.74
CA PRO A 309 -19.41 -13.96 -32.91
C PRO A 309 -19.98 -12.52 -33.00
N GLU A 310 -19.29 -11.60 -33.68
CA GLU A 310 -19.78 -10.24 -33.87
C GLU A 310 -21.19 -10.23 -34.49
N GLY A 311 -22.12 -9.46 -33.89
CA GLY A 311 -23.52 -9.40 -34.30
C GLY A 311 -24.39 -10.60 -33.90
N SER A 312 -23.89 -11.50 -33.03
CA SER A 312 -24.66 -12.64 -32.52
C SER A 312 -25.62 -12.30 -31.38
N GLY A 313 -25.43 -11.15 -30.71
CA GLY A 313 -26.09 -10.80 -29.46
C GLY A 313 -25.63 -11.61 -28.25
N SER A 314 -24.60 -12.47 -28.39
CA SER A 314 -23.99 -13.20 -27.29
C SER A 314 -22.80 -12.42 -26.74
N TRP A 315 -22.96 -11.91 -25.53
CA TRP A 315 -21.94 -11.14 -24.84
C TRP A 315 -21.13 -12.04 -23.92
N TYR A 316 -19.84 -11.76 -23.85
CA TYR A 316 -18.91 -12.40 -22.95
C TYR A 316 -18.18 -11.32 -22.15
N TYR A 317 -17.84 -11.65 -20.90
CA TYR A 317 -17.10 -10.76 -20.03
C TYR A 317 -15.95 -11.48 -19.30
N ARG A 318 -14.94 -10.70 -18.92
CA ARG A 318 -13.85 -11.13 -18.03
C ARG A 318 -13.25 -9.92 -17.30
N TYR A 319 -12.64 -10.16 -16.14
CA TYR A 319 -12.06 -9.09 -15.33
C TYR A 319 -10.55 -8.96 -15.50
N SER A 320 -9.88 -10.01 -15.99
CA SER A 320 -8.45 -10.02 -16.27
C SER A 320 -8.16 -10.60 -17.66
N PRO A 321 -7.08 -10.17 -18.35
CA PRO A 321 -6.62 -10.79 -19.59
C PRO A 321 -6.33 -12.29 -19.48
N GLU A 322 -6.04 -12.79 -18.27
CA GLU A 322 -5.70 -14.19 -17.98
C GLU A 322 -6.93 -15.06 -17.66
N GLN A 323 -8.07 -14.44 -17.35
CA GLN A 323 -9.32 -15.15 -17.11
C GLN A 323 -9.95 -15.64 -18.41
N GLU A 324 -10.61 -16.80 -18.33
CA GLU A 324 -11.50 -17.28 -19.39
C GLU A 324 -12.72 -16.37 -19.54
N TRP A 325 -13.25 -16.32 -20.76
CA TRP A 325 -14.45 -15.54 -21.07
C TRP A 325 -15.69 -16.22 -20.46
N ASN A 326 -16.43 -15.49 -19.63
CA ASN A 326 -17.72 -15.93 -19.13
C ASN A 326 -18.83 -15.41 -20.04
N GLN A 327 -19.76 -16.28 -20.42
CA GLN A 327 -20.92 -15.86 -21.21
C GLN A 327 -21.91 -15.09 -20.32
N PHE A 328 -22.33 -13.92 -20.77
CA PHE A 328 -23.37 -13.14 -20.12
C PHE A 328 -24.74 -13.76 -20.46
N GLU A 329 -25.37 -14.37 -19.44
CA GLU A 329 -26.75 -14.85 -19.52
C GLU A 329 -27.71 -13.75 -19.03
N ASN A 330 -28.71 -13.45 -19.86
CA ASN A 330 -29.64 -12.32 -19.70
C ASN A 330 -30.81 -12.68 -18.77
#